data_AF-A0A7L2FVQ3-F1
#
_entry.id   AF-A0A7L2FVQ3-F1
#
_cell.length_a   1.000
_cell.length_b   1.000
_cell.length_c   1.000
_cell.angle_alpha   90.00
_cell.angle_beta   90.00
_cell.angle_gamma   90.00
#
_symmetry.space_group_name_H-M   'P 1'
#
loop_
_entity.id
_entity.type
_entity.pdbx_description
1 polymer ?
#
loop_
_entity_poly.entity_id
_entity_poly.type
_entity_poly.pdbx_seq_one_letter_code
_entity_poly.pdbx_strand_id
1 'polypeptide(L)'
;VVQASTGELLRCLGDFVCRRCYRLKELSPGELISWFRSVDRSLLLQGWQDQGFITPANLVFVYLLCREALRGEDIGSQAELQAAFLTCLYLAYSYMGNEISYPLKPFLVEGDKGRFWERCLGIIQRLSAKMLRINADPHYFTQLFQDLKSEGEGGDGSKHWTISLDR
;
A
#
# COMPACT_ATOMS: atom_id res chain seq x y z
N VAL A 1 -17.95 4.55 16.36
CA VAL A 1 -16.94 5.04 15.39
C VAL A 1 -15.73 4.12 15.50
N VAL A 2 -15.43 3.33 14.47
CA VAL A 2 -14.25 2.46 14.49
C VAL A 2 -13.03 3.37 14.30
N GLN A 3 -12.24 3.58 15.36
CA GLN A 3 -10.99 4.32 15.29
C GLN A 3 -9.84 3.34 15.00
N ALA A 4 -8.95 3.71 14.09
CA ALA A 4 -7.67 3.07 13.87
C ALA A 4 -6.61 4.16 13.68
N SER A 5 -5.41 3.96 14.23
CA SER A 5 -4.34 4.94 14.06
C SER A 5 -3.69 4.79 12.68
N THR A 6 -3.07 5.86 12.16
CA THR A 6 -2.27 5.80 10.92
C THR A 6 -1.17 4.73 11.00
N GLY A 7 -0.56 4.56 12.18
CA GLY A 7 0.47 3.54 12.42
C GLY A 7 -0.07 2.10 12.35
N GLU A 8 -1.26 1.87 12.91
CA GLU A 8 -1.97 0.58 12.84
C GLU A 8 -2.32 0.22 11.40
N LEU A 9 -2.90 1.16 10.62
CA LEU A 9 -3.26 0.91 9.22
C LEU A 9 -2.03 0.69 8.33
N LEU A 10 -0.92 1.39 8.59
CA LEU A 10 0.36 1.13 7.91
C LEU A 10 0.87 -0.29 8.17
N ARG A 11 0.76 -0.75 9.42
CA ARG A 11 1.11 -2.12 9.78
C ARG A 11 0.22 -3.13 9.07
N CYS A 12 -1.09 -2.92 9.08
CA CYS A 12 -2.05 -3.79 8.40
C CYS A 12 -1.78 -3.86 6.88
N LEU A 13 -1.44 -2.74 6.26
CA LEU A 13 -1.04 -2.70 4.84
C LEU A 13 0.24 -3.52 4.60
N GLY A 14 1.23 -3.40 5.48
CA GLY A 14 2.45 -4.21 5.41
C GLY A 14 2.18 -5.70 5.56
N ASP A 15 1.36 -6.09 6.54
CA ASP A 15 0.95 -7.49 6.79
C ASP A 15 0.19 -8.07 5.59
N PHE A 16 -0.73 -7.28 5.02
CA PHE A 16 -1.44 -7.61 3.78
C PHE A 16 -0.47 -7.93 2.63
N VAL A 17 0.48 -7.03 2.36
CA VAL A 17 1.42 -7.20 1.24
C VAL A 17 2.33 -8.40 1.47
N CYS A 18 2.78 -8.64 2.71
CA CYS A 18 3.58 -9.81 3.04
C CYS A 18 2.83 -11.11 2.78
N ARG A 19 1.57 -11.22 3.23
CA ARG A 19 0.73 -12.38 2.94
C ARG A 19 0.44 -12.54 1.45
N ARG A 20 0.17 -11.42 0.76
CA ARG A 20 -0.11 -11.44 -0.68
C ARG A 20 1.10 -11.92 -1.48
N CYS A 21 2.30 -11.47 -1.13
CA CYS A 21 3.54 -11.78 -1.83
C CYS A 21 4.23 -13.00 -1.21
N TYR A 22 3.49 -14.10 -1.07
CA TYR A 22 3.89 -15.32 -0.36
C TYR A 22 5.20 -15.98 -0.84
N ARG A 23 5.69 -15.61 -2.04
CA ARG A 23 6.98 -16.05 -2.61
C ARG A 23 8.18 -15.39 -1.92
N LEU A 24 8.00 -14.21 -1.33
CA LEU A 24 9.06 -13.42 -0.68
C LEU A 24 9.12 -13.78 0.81
N LYS A 25 9.93 -14.78 1.17
CA LYS A 25 9.98 -15.34 2.54
C LYS A 25 10.61 -14.42 3.58
N GLU A 26 11.48 -13.51 3.15
CA GLU A 26 12.22 -12.59 4.02
C GLU A 26 11.57 -11.20 4.10
N LEU A 27 10.47 -10.97 3.37
CA LEU A 27 9.80 -9.69 3.35
C LEU A 27 9.16 -9.39 4.70
N SER A 28 9.47 -8.22 5.25
CA SER A 28 8.87 -7.73 6.48
C SER A 28 7.89 -6.58 6.23
N PRO A 29 6.82 -6.43 7.05
CA PRO A 29 5.94 -5.26 7.00
C PRO A 29 6.71 -3.94 7.18
N GLY A 30 7.81 -3.97 7.96
CA GLY A 30 8.66 -2.82 8.23
C GLY A 30 9.34 -2.26 6.99
N GLU A 31 9.73 -3.11 6.03
CA GLU A 31 10.35 -2.66 4.78
C GLU A 31 9.38 -1.86 3.91
N LEU A 32 8.13 -2.33 3.79
CA LEU A 32 7.11 -1.61 3.03
C LEU A 32 6.79 -0.25 3.65
N ILE A 33 6.66 -0.21 4.99
CA ILE A 33 6.45 1.04 5.73
C ILE A 33 7.64 1.99 5.53
N SER A 34 8.86 1.46 5.53
CA SER A 34 10.08 2.24 5.29
C SER A 34 10.08 2.87 3.90
N TRP A 35 9.73 2.12 2.85
CA TRP A 35 9.62 2.66 1.49
C TRP A 35 8.61 3.78 1.38
N PHE A 36 7.40 3.60 1.94
CA PHE A 36 6.37 4.63 1.91
C PHE A 36 6.83 5.89 2.66
N ARG A 37 7.30 5.74 3.91
CA ARG A 37 7.78 6.89 4.70
C ARG A 37 8.97 7.59 4.06
N SER A 38 9.85 6.86 3.37
CA SER A 38 10.99 7.43 2.65
C SER A 38 10.51 8.36 1.53
N VAL A 39 9.53 7.93 0.73
CA VAL A 39 8.92 8.77 -0.32
C VAL A 39 8.28 10.02 0.29
N ASP A 40 7.41 9.84 1.28
CA ASP A 40 6.65 10.95 1.88
C ASP A 40 7.57 12.00 2.52
N ARG A 41 8.60 11.53 3.24
CA ARG A 41 9.63 12.38 3.84
C ARG A 41 10.48 13.09 2.78
N SER A 42 10.82 12.41 1.69
CA SER A 42 11.61 12.97 0.60
C SER A 42 10.86 14.12 -0.09
N LEU A 43 9.57 13.96 -0.33
CA LEU A 43 8.71 15.00 -0.91
C LEU A 43 8.60 16.21 0.01
N LEU A 44 8.39 16.00 1.32
CA LEU A 44 8.36 17.08 2.32
C LEU A 44 9.68 17.87 2.35
N LEU A 45 10.81 17.17 2.47
CA LEU A 45 12.12 17.83 2.62
C LEU A 45 12.60 18.57 1.38
N GLN A 46 12.12 18.15 0.21
CA GLN A 46 12.44 18.81 -1.07
C GLN A 46 11.42 19.90 -1.45
N GLY A 47 10.44 20.17 -0.59
CA GLY A 47 9.43 21.21 -0.83
C GLY A 47 8.42 20.89 -1.92
N TRP A 48 8.18 19.59 -2.17
CA TRP A 48 7.15 19.15 -3.13
C TRP A 48 5.76 19.07 -2.52
N GLN A 49 5.64 19.09 -1.18
CA GLN A 49 4.37 19.10 -0.47
C GLN A 49 4.53 19.78 0.89
N ASP A 50 3.48 20.43 1.38
CA ASP A 50 3.47 21.11 2.68
C ASP A 50 3.07 20.19 3.85
N GLN A 51 2.26 19.16 3.56
CA GLN A 51 1.78 18.18 4.54
C GLN A 51 2.05 16.76 4.06
N GLY A 52 2.24 15.84 4.99
CA GLY A 52 2.46 14.43 4.68
C GLY A 52 1.21 13.79 4.09
N PHE A 53 1.38 12.96 3.06
CA PHE A 53 0.30 12.24 2.40
C PHE A 53 -0.25 11.09 3.25
N ILE A 54 0.55 10.57 4.19
CA ILE A 54 0.22 9.39 4.99
C ILE A 54 -0.88 9.74 6.02
N THR A 55 -2.13 9.50 5.63
CA THR A 55 -3.32 9.66 6.46
C THR A 55 -4.17 8.38 6.43
N PRO A 56 -5.09 8.15 7.40
CA PRO A 56 -5.95 6.97 7.37
C PRO A 56 -6.73 6.80 6.05
N ALA A 57 -7.31 7.87 5.50
CA ALA A 57 -8.05 7.80 4.25
C ALA A 57 -7.16 7.42 3.05
N ASN A 58 -5.97 8.03 2.97
CA ASN A 58 -5.03 7.74 1.89
C ASN A 58 -4.46 6.31 2.01
N LEU A 59 -4.30 5.77 3.23
CA LEU A 59 -3.90 4.37 3.42
C LEU A 59 -4.95 3.38 2.91
N VAL A 60 -6.25 3.67 3.09
CA VAL A 60 -7.32 2.85 2.50
C VAL A 60 -7.28 2.90 0.97
N PHE A 61 -7.00 4.07 0.39
CA PHE A 61 -6.85 4.21 -1.06
C PHE A 61 -5.63 3.44 -1.60
N VAL A 62 -4.49 3.53 -0.92
CA VAL A 62 -3.29 2.75 -1.26
C VAL A 62 -3.55 1.25 -1.12
N TYR A 63 -4.25 0.83 -0.08
CA TYR A 63 -4.68 -0.56 0.09
C TYR A 63 -5.53 -1.03 -1.09
N LEU A 64 -6.52 -0.25 -1.53
CA LEU A 64 -7.32 -0.58 -2.72
C LEU A 64 -6.43 -0.83 -3.95
N LEU A 65 -5.48 0.06 -4.23
CA LEU A 65 -4.57 -0.11 -5.37
C LEU A 65 -3.70 -1.36 -5.21
N CYS A 66 -3.09 -1.55 -4.04
CA CYS A 66 -2.23 -2.70 -3.76
C CYS A 66 -3.00 -4.02 -3.84
N ARG A 67 -4.22 -4.06 -3.32
CA ARG A 67 -5.10 -5.24 -3.35
C ARG A 67 -5.39 -5.74 -4.75
N GLU A 68 -5.51 -4.83 -5.70
CA GLU A 68 -5.91 -5.13 -7.07
C GLU A 68 -4.72 -5.22 -8.04
N ALA A 69 -3.61 -4.51 -7.74
CA ALA A 69 -2.43 -4.45 -8.59
C ALA A 69 -1.35 -5.48 -8.21
N LEU A 70 -1.19 -5.81 -6.92
CA LEU A 70 -0.16 -6.75 -6.46
C LEU A 70 -0.67 -8.19 -6.57
N ARG A 71 -0.29 -8.84 -7.68
CA ARG A 71 -0.51 -10.26 -7.94
C ARG A 71 0.66 -11.06 -7.40
N GLY A 72 0.47 -11.74 -6.28
CA GLY A 72 1.55 -12.46 -5.57
C GLY A 72 2.24 -13.54 -6.41
N GLU A 73 1.53 -14.12 -7.37
CA GLU A 73 2.07 -15.09 -8.32
C GLU A 73 3.07 -14.47 -9.29
N ASP A 74 2.87 -13.20 -9.67
CA ASP A 74 3.70 -12.45 -10.63
C ASP A 74 4.92 -11.78 -9.97
N ILE A 75 4.96 -11.69 -8.63
CA ILE A 75 6.03 -11.00 -7.89
C ILE A 75 7.07 -12.03 -7.44
N GLY A 76 8.21 -12.03 -8.11
CA GLY A 76 9.32 -12.97 -7.87
C GLY A 76 10.42 -12.42 -6.97
N SER A 77 10.53 -11.11 -6.81
CA SER A 77 11.58 -10.47 -6.02
C SER A 77 11.11 -9.24 -5.24
N GLN A 78 11.90 -8.86 -4.22
CA GLN A 78 11.67 -7.63 -3.44
C GLN A 78 11.78 -6.36 -4.30
N ALA A 79 12.67 -6.35 -5.30
CA ALA A 79 12.81 -5.23 -6.22
C ALA A 79 11.55 -5.05 -7.10
N GLU A 80 10.98 -6.16 -7.60
CA GLU A 80 9.72 -6.14 -8.35
C GLU A 80 8.56 -5.67 -7.48
N LEU A 81 8.48 -6.15 -6.23
CA LEU A 81 7.49 -5.68 -5.28
C LEU A 81 7.63 -4.18 -5.01
N GLN A 82 8.84 -3.70 -4.73
CA GLN A 82 9.09 -2.28 -4.46
C GLN A 82 8.67 -1.44 -5.67
N ALA A 83 9.04 -1.84 -6.90
CA ALA A 83 8.63 -1.14 -8.11
C ALA A 83 7.10 -1.10 -8.28
N ALA A 84 6.41 -2.23 -8.08
CA ALA A 84 4.95 -2.31 -8.20
C ALA A 84 4.24 -1.49 -7.10
N PHE A 85 4.73 -1.55 -5.86
CA PHE A 85 4.20 -0.77 -4.74
C PHE A 85 4.41 0.73 -4.94
N LEU A 86 5.60 1.16 -5.38
CA LEU A 86 5.87 2.56 -5.67
C LEU A 86 5.08 3.08 -6.88
N THR A 87 4.75 2.21 -7.84
CA THR A 87 3.80 2.54 -8.92
C THR A 87 2.41 2.82 -8.34
N CYS A 88 1.93 2.00 -7.40
CA CYS A 88 0.65 2.25 -6.71
C CYS A 88 0.69 3.55 -5.91
N LEU A 89 1.79 3.82 -5.20
CA LEU A 89 1.96 5.08 -4.46
C LEU A 89 1.95 6.27 -5.42
N TYR A 90 2.70 6.25 -6.52
CA TYR A 90 2.72 7.35 -7.48
C TYR A 90 1.31 7.71 -7.98
N LEU A 91 0.50 6.69 -8.29
CA LEU A 91 -0.90 6.90 -8.69
C LEU A 91 -1.76 7.43 -7.54
N ALA A 92 -1.54 6.97 -6.31
CA ALA A 92 -2.24 7.47 -5.13
C ALA A 92 -1.92 8.94 -4.85
N TYR A 93 -0.65 9.34 -4.91
CA TYR A 93 -0.24 10.74 -4.81
C TYR A 93 -0.84 11.58 -5.94
N SER A 94 -0.80 11.07 -7.18
CA SER A 94 -1.34 11.77 -8.34
C SER A 94 -2.87 11.94 -8.31
N TYR A 95 -3.60 11.06 -7.61
CA TYR A 95 -5.07 11.09 -7.57
C TYR A 95 -5.64 11.72 -6.29
N MET A 96 -5.05 11.40 -5.12
CA MET A 96 -5.52 11.83 -3.79
C MET A 96 -4.65 12.93 -3.17
N GLY A 97 -3.51 13.26 -3.78
CA GLY A 97 -2.62 14.30 -3.27
C GLY A 97 -3.20 15.69 -3.48
N ASN A 98 -2.83 16.63 -2.61
CA ASN A 98 -3.31 18.01 -2.68
C ASN A 98 -2.52 18.85 -3.69
N GLU A 99 -1.32 18.40 -4.05
CA GLU A 99 -0.44 19.12 -4.95
C GLU A 99 -0.82 18.85 -6.40
N ILE A 100 -0.65 19.84 -7.28
CA ILE A 100 -0.99 19.73 -8.70
C ILE A 100 -0.14 18.67 -9.44
N SER A 101 1.04 18.33 -8.91
CA SER A 101 1.94 17.34 -9.49
C SER A 101 2.96 16.83 -8.49
N TYR A 102 3.44 15.60 -8.69
CA TYR A 102 4.52 15.01 -7.92
C TYR A 102 5.65 14.52 -8.85
N PRO A 103 6.93 14.68 -8.45
CA PRO A 103 8.07 14.27 -9.26
C PRO A 103 8.16 12.73 -9.34
N LEU A 104 8.61 12.19 -10.47
CA LEU A 104 8.79 10.74 -10.65
C LEU A 104 9.93 10.16 -9.79
N LYS A 105 11.00 10.93 -9.56
CA LYS A 105 12.28 10.44 -8.99
C LYS A 105 12.12 9.65 -7.68
N PRO A 106 11.28 10.04 -6.70
CA PRO A 106 11.09 9.27 -5.47
C PRO A 106 10.41 7.91 -5.66
N PHE A 107 9.68 7.71 -6.77
CA PHE A 107 8.88 6.51 -7.02
C PHE A 107 9.55 5.52 -7.98
N LEU A 108 10.59 5.96 -8.68
CA LEU A 108 11.26 5.16 -9.70
C LEU A 108 12.49 4.45 -9.11
N VAL A 109 12.40 3.13 -8.95
CA VAL A 109 13.50 2.27 -8.48
C VAL A 109 14.04 1.33 -9.57
N GLU A 110 13.36 1.25 -10.71
CA GLU A 110 13.81 0.45 -11.84
C GLU A 110 14.58 1.31 -12.87
N GLY A 111 15.50 0.68 -13.61
CA GLY A 111 16.25 1.35 -14.67
C GLY A 111 15.40 1.66 -15.90
N ASP A 112 14.38 0.84 -16.17
CA ASP A 112 13.51 0.98 -17.33
C ASP A 112 12.24 1.80 -17.02
N LYS A 113 12.26 3.07 -17.39
CA LYS A 113 11.11 3.97 -17.24
C LYS A 113 9.87 3.51 -18.02
N GLY A 114 10.03 2.76 -19.12
CA GLY A 114 8.92 2.27 -19.93
C GLY A 114 8.03 1.33 -19.12
N ARG A 115 8.64 0.38 -18.41
CA ARG A 115 7.92 -0.57 -17.54
C ARG A 115 7.14 0.12 -16.42
N PHE A 116 7.67 1.21 -15.86
CA PHE A 116 6.93 2.02 -14.88
C PHE A 116 5.65 2.59 -15.47
N TRP A 117 5.74 3.25 -16.64
CA TRP A 117 4.59 3.88 -17.29
C TRP A 117 3.57 2.87 -17.80
N GLU A 118 4.01 1.73 -18.35
CA GLU A 118 3.12 0.63 -18.74
C GLU A 118 2.31 0.12 -17.55
N ARG A 119 2.94 -0.05 -16.37
CA ARG A 119 2.21 -0.44 -15.15
C ARG A 119 1.24 0.65 -14.71
N CYS A 120 1.61 1.93 -14.77
CA CYS A 120 0.69 3.03 -14.48
C CYS A 120 -0.58 2.96 -15.35
N LEU A 121 -0.42 2.87 -16.67
CA LEU A 121 -1.53 2.77 -17.61
C LEU A 121 -2.38 1.51 -17.36
N GLY A 122 -1.74 0.37 -17.11
CA GLY A 122 -2.44 -0.87 -16.80
C GLY A 122 -3.25 -0.80 -15.51
N ILE A 123 -2.75 -0.12 -14.47
CA ILE A 123 -3.49 0.09 -13.22
C ILE A 123 -4.66 1.05 -13.47
N ILE A 124 -4.44 2.19 -14.13
CA ILE A 124 -5.49 3.18 -14.42
C ILE A 124 -6.64 2.54 -15.24
N GLN A 125 -6.31 1.81 -16.29
CA GLN A 125 -7.29 1.17 -17.17
C GLN A 125 -8.21 0.21 -16.40
N ARG A 126 -7.67 -0.51 -15.40
CA ARG A 126 -8.44 -1.49 -14.61
C ARG A 126 -9.16 -0.86 -13.42
N LEU A 127 -8.56 0.14 -12.78
CA LEU A 127 -8.97 0.58 -11.44
C LEU A 127 -9.60 1.97 -11.39
N SER A 128 -9.58 2.76 -12.48
CA SER A 128 -10.15 4.12 -12.50
C SER A 128 -11.58 4.19 -11.95
N ALA A 129 -12.45 3.24 -12.32
CA ALA A 129 -13.81 3.17 -11.78
C ALA A 129 -13.84 2.94 -10.25
N LYS A 130 -12.97 2.09 -9.71
CA LYS A 130 -12.86 1.83 -8.27
C LYS A 130 -12.24 3.03 -7.52
N MET A 131 -11.27 3.72 -8.15
CA MET A 131 -10.65 4.95 -7.63
C MET A 131 -11.65 6.10 -7.53
N LEU A 132 -12.59 6.21 -8.48
CA LEU A 132 -13.70 7.14 -8.36
C LEU A 132 -14.71 6.67 -7.30
N ARG A 133 -15.08 5.38 -7.33
CA ARG A 133 -16.10 4.82 -6.41
C ARG A 133 -15.74 4.99 -4.94
N ILE A 134 -14.49 4.79 -4.54
CA ILE A 134 -14.07 4.96 -3.13
C ILE A 134 -14.29 6.38 -2.62
N ASN A 135 -14.29 7.38 -3.50
CA ASN A 135 -14.58 8.77 -3.15
C ASN A 135 -16.09 9.09 -3.20
N ALA A 136 -16.85 8.41 -4.05
CA ALA A 136 -18.28 8.65 -4.26
C ALA A 136 -19.21 7.83 -3.34
N ASP A 137 -18.75 6.69 -2.85
CA ASP A 137 -19.54 5.72 -2.08
C ASP A 137 -18.92 5.50 -0.69
N PRO A 138 -19.48 6.14 0.37
CA PRO A 138 -18.98 5.98 1.74
C PRO A 138 -19.06 4.55 2.27
N HIS A 139 -20.00 3.73 1.78
CA HIS A 139 -20.10 2.32 2.19
C HIS A 139 -18.93 1.52 1.62
N TYR A 140 -18.57 1.78 0.36
CA TYR A 140 -17.40 1.16 -0.25
C TYR A 140 -16.09 1.56 0.44
N PHE A 141 -15.93 2.84 0.82
CA PHE A 141 -14.81 3.27 1.66
C PHE A 141 -14.80 2.53 3.01
N THR A 142 -15.94 2.48 3.69
CA THR A 142 -16.06 1.85 5.01
C THR A 142 -15.72 0.36 4.94
N GLN A 143 -16.16 -0.34 3.90
CA GLN A 143 -15.82 -1.74 3.65
C GLN A 143 -14.31 -1.91 3.48
N LEU A 144 -13.66 -1.10 2.62
CA LEU A 144 -12.21 -1.18 2.41
C LEU A 144 -11.40 -0.84 3.66
N PHE A 145 -11.89 0.08 4.48
CA PHE A 145 -11.28 0.40 5.77
C PHE A 145 -11.35 -0.78 6.74
N GLN A 146 -12.51 -1.46 6.81
CA GLN A 146 -12.69 -2.66 7.64
C GLN A 146 -11.83 -3.82 7.12
N ASP A 147 -11.80 -4.04 5.81
CA ASP A 147 -10.96 -5.04 5.16
C ASP A 147 -9.50 -4.80 5.56
N LEU A 148 -8.97 -3.59 5.33
CA LEU A 148 -7.59 -3.22 5.68
C LEU A 148 -7.31 -3.48 7.16
N LYS A 149 -8.21 -3.10 8.07
CA LYS A 149 -8.01 -3.33 9.50
C LYS A 149 -7.90 -4.83 9.83
N SER A 150 -8.74 -5.67 9.22
CA SER A 150 -8.72 -7.12 9.44
C SER A 150 -7.42 -7.79 8.96
N GLU A 151 -6.67 -7.14 8.04
CA GLU A 151 -5.39 -7.66 7.56
C GLU A 151 -4.32 -7.76 8.66
N GLY A 152 -4.43 -6.95 9.73
CA GLY A 152 -3.55 -7.00 10.90
C GLY A 152 -3.96 -8.04 11.95
N GLU A 153 -5.22 -8.49 11.95
CA GLU A 153 -5.76 -9.45 12.92
C GLU A 153 -5.47 -10.91 12.50
N GLY A 154 -5.43 -11.18 11.20
CA GLY A 154 -5.21 -12.53 10.64
C GLY A 154 -3.80 -13.12 10.81
N GLY A 155 -2.83 -12.35 11.34
CA GLY A 155 -1.44 -12.79 11.52
C GLY A 155 -1.16 -13.54 12.83
N ASP A 156 -2.06 -13.47 13.83
CA ASP A 156 -1.82 -14.01 15.18
C ASP A 156 -2.54 -15.35 15.46
N GLY A 157 -3.46 -15.75 14.57
CA GLY A 157 -4.26 -16.99 14.72
C GLY A 157 -3.46 -18.31 14.67
N SER A 158 -2.20 -18.27 14.23
CA SER A 158 -1.33 -19.47 14.15
C SER A 158 -0.44 -19.67 15.38
N LYS A 159 -0.55 -18.84 16.43
CA LYS A 159 0.33 -18.93 17.62
C LYS A 159 -0.35 -19.43 18.90
N HIS A 160 -1.62 -19.85 18.86
CA HIS A 160 -2.37 -20.24 20.07
C HIS A 160 -2.60 -21.76 20.29
N TRP A 161 -1.88 -22.66 19.61
CA TRP A 161 -2.11 -24.11 19.75
C TRP A 161 -0.97 -24.95 20.33
N THR A 162 -0.17 -24.38 21.23
CA THR A 162 0.86 -25.11 22.00
C THR A 162 1.06 -24.33 23.31
N ILE A 163 0.80 -24.79 24.54
CA ILE A 163 0.78 -26.12 25.15
C ILE A 163 -0.18 -26.03 26.36
N SER A 164 -1.08 -26.99 26.48
CA SER A 164 -1.60 -27.42 27.79
C SER A 164 -1.65 -28.94 27.76
N LEU A 165 -0.50 -29.53 28.10
CA LEU A 165 -0.34 -30.93 28.45
C LEU A 165 0.50 -30.99 29.74
N ASP A 166 -0.13 -31.52 30.77
CA ASP A 166 0.39 -32.19 31.96
C ASP A 166 1.35 -31.44 32.91
N ARG A 167 0.82 -31.01 34.07
CA ARG A 167 0.88 -31.76 35.34
C ARG A 167 0.10 -31.08 36.45
#